data_AF-A0AAE7SYD6-F1
#
_entry.id   AF-A0AAE7SYD6-F1
#
_cell.length_a   1.000
_cell.length_b   1.000
_cell.length_c   1.000
_cell.angle_alpha   90.00
_cell.angle_beta   90.00
_cell.angle_gamma   90.00
#
_symmetry.space_group_name_H-M   'P 1'
#
loop_
_entity.id
_entity.type
_entity.pdbx_description
1 polymer ?
#
loop_
_entity_poly.entity_id
_entity_poly.type
_entity_poly.pdbx_seq_one_letter_code
_entity_poly.pdbx_strand_id
1 'polypeptide(L)'
;MKITFHGHAVLSIELEDGQKLLFDPFINGNAMTDLDAETVDPDWLLITHGHSDHVGDMVAIAKRTEAPIISVVEVCQYATSKGVTKTHGMNIGGSYTFPFGKVRFVQAQHSSGLEEDGKMIYMGNPAGIILEAEGKTIYHAGDTALFGDMALIGEQFAIDVAFLPIGDNFTMGPKDPAAFIDLLPEGVGTVLAVGESIDC
;
A
#
# COMPACT_ATOMS: atom_id res chain seq x y z
N MET A 1 -9.20 15.27 2.20
CA MET A 1 -8.56 13.98 2.57
C MET A 1 -7.66 14.10 3.80
N LYS A 2 -7.64 13.10 4.70
CA LYS A 2 -6.65 12.97 5.78
C LYS A 2 -5.82 11.69 5.63
N ILE A 3 -4.50 11.82 5.60
CA ILE A 3 -3.56 10.70 5.43
C ILE A 3 -2.77 10.53 6.73
N THR A 4 -2.70 9.33 7.29
CA THR A 4 -1.99 9.04 8.56
C THR A 4 -1.03 7.87 8.40
N PHE A 5 0.20 8.03 8.88
CA PHE A 5 1.22 6.96 8.88
C PHE A 5 1.19 6.19 10.21
N HIS A 6 1.15 4.85 10.14
CA HIS A 6 0.97 3.96 11.29
C HIS A 6 2.13 2.98 11.49
N GLY A 7 3.33 3.32 11.04
CA GLY A 7 4.53 2.50 11.21
C GLY A 7 4.70 1.41 10.14
N HIS A 8 5.96 1.04 9.87
CA HIS A 8 6.35 0.15 8.77
C HIS A 8 5.82 0.67 7.42
N ALA A 9 4.92 -0.08 6.77
CA ALA A 9 4.23 0.31 5.54
C ALA A 9 2.73 0.62 5.75
N VAL A 10 2.27 0.70 6.99
CA VAL A 10 0.84 0.88 7.29
C VAL A 10 0.45 2.35 7.09
N LEU A 11 -0.43 2.60 6.12
CA LEU A 11 -0.97 3.92 5.81
C LEU A 11 -2.50 3.88 5.89
N SER A 12 -3.12 4.86 6.54
CA SER A 12 -4.57 5.07 6.44
C SER A 12 -4.90 6.36 5.71
N ILE A 13 -6.01 6.34 4.97
CA ILE A 13 -6.56 7.50 4.30
C ILE A 13 -8.05 7.58 4.64
N GLU A 14 -8.46 8.69 5.24
CA GLU A 14 -9.85 9.05 5.49
C GLU A 14 -10.27 10.11 4.48
N LEU A 15 -11.29 9.80 3.67
CA LEU A 15 -11.86 10.72 2.69
C LEU A 15 -12.85 11.68 3.35
N GLU A 16 -13.19 12.79 2.66
CA GLU A 16 -14.15 13.79 3.13
C GLU A 16 -15.55 13.22 3.34
N ASP A 17 -15.92 12.17 2.60
CA ASP A 17 -17.18 11.45 2.77
C ASP A 17 -17.16 10.42 3.91
N GLY A 18 -16.03 10.29 4.60
CA GLY A 18 -15.83 9.40 5.74
C GLY A 18 -15.36 7.99 5.38
N GLN A 19 -15.18 7.66 4.09
CA GLN A 19 -14.63 6.37 3.70
C GLN A 19 -13.17 6.21 4.16
N LYS A 20 -12.83 5.05 4.71
CA LYS A 20 -11.53 4.72 5.27
C LYS A 20 -10.83 3.64 4.46
N LEU A 21 -9.65 3.99 3.95
CA LEU A 21 -8.77 3.09 3.23
C LEU A 21 -7.60 2.75 4.15
N LEU A 22 -7.23 1.47 4.21
CA LEU A 22 -6.06 1.00 4.94
C LEU A 22 -5.15 0.21 4.01
N PHE A 23 -3.89 0.61 3.97
CA PHE A 23 -2.86 0.01 3.15
C PHE A 23 -1.97 -0.89 4.00
N ASP A 24 -1.58 -2.03 3.42
CA ASP A 24 -0.58 -2.96 3.96
C ASP A 24 -0.69 -3.17 5.49
N PRO A 25 -1.78 -3.75 6.01
CA PRO A 25 -2.16 -3.74 7.42
C PRO A 25 -1.33 -4.74 8.26
N PHE A 26 -0.01 -4.56 8.31
CA PHE A 26 0.87 -5.25 9.24
C PHE A 26 0.80 -4.59 10.62
N ILE A 27 -0.08 -5.11 11.47
CA ILE A 27 -0.37 -4.56 12.79
C ILE A 27 0.18 -5.50 13.87
N ASN A 28 -0.28 -6.76 13.91
CA ASN A 28 0.21 -7.74 14.86
C ASN A 28 1.67 -8.13 14.54
N GLY A 29 2.55 -7.89 15.50
CA GLY A 29 4.01 -8.09 15.33
C GLY A 29 4.76 -6.83 14.88
N ASN A 30 4.05 -5.76 14.54
CA ASN A 30 4.63 -4.47 14.23
C ASN A 30 4.76 -3.61 15.51
N ALA A 31 5.94 -3.58 16.11
CA ALA A 31 6.18 -2.78 17.31
C ALA A 31 6.13 -1.25 17.06
N MET A 32 6.09 -0.82 15.80
CA MET A 32 6.02 0.60 15.42
C MET A 32 4.59 1.09 15.24
N THR A 33 3.57 0.23 15.21
CA THR A 33 2.20 0.65 14.92
C THR A 33 1.46 1.17 16.15
N ASP A 34 0.57 2.13 15.92
CA ASP A 34 -0.37 2.69 16.88
C ASP A 34 -1.80 2.12 16.71
N LEU A 35 -2.00 1.21 15.75
CA LEU A 35 -3.28 0.54 15.50
C LEU A 35 -3.43 -0.75 16.31
N ASP A 36 -4.69 -1.15 16.52
CA ASP A 36 -5.06 -2.45 17.05
C ASP A 36 -5.83 -3.23 15.96
N ALA A 37 -5.29 -4.40 15.60
CA ALA A 37 -5.83 -5.26 14.56
C ALA A 37 -7.25 -5.71 14.88
N GLU A 38 -7.64 -5.79 16.16
CA GLU A 38 -8.97 -6.22 16.62
C GLU A 38 -10.02 -5.11 16.51
N THR A 39 -9.61 -3.84 16.50
CA THR A 39 -10.55 -2.70 16.52
C THR A 39 -10.49 -1.80 15.30
N VAL A 40 -9.44 -1.89 14.47
CA VAL A 40 -9.35 -1.09 13.25
C VAL A 40 -10.53 -1.38 12.31
N ASP A 41 -11.14 -0.33 11.74
CA ASP A 41 -12.41 -0.44 11.02
C ASP A 41 -12.32 0.26 9.65
N PRO A 42 -11.55 -0.30 8.68
CA PRO A 42 -11.48 0.25 7.33
C PRO A 42 -12.67 -0.21 6.50
N ASP A 43 -13.06 0.62 5.51
CA ASP A 43 -14.00 0.26 4.47
C ASP A 43 -13.32 -0.51 3.33
N TRP A 44 -12.02 -0.24 3.11
CA TRP A 44 -11.23 -0.81 2.01
C TRP A 44 -9.82 -1.19 2.47
N LEU A 45 -9.35 -2.33 1.98
CA LEU A 45 -7.98 -2.80 2.19
C LEU A 45 -7.23 -2.77 0.86
N LEU A 46 -6.07 -2.13 0.82
CA LEU A 46 -5.21 -2.06 -0.36
C LEU A 46 -3.86 -2.69 -0.03
N ILE A 47 -3.48 -3.73 -0.79
CA ILE A 47 -2.30 -4.54 -0.47
C ILE A 47 -1.32 -4.51 -1.63
N THR A 48 -0.09 -4.09 -1.38
CA THR A 48 0.97 -3.94 -2.36
C THR A 48 1.52 -5.30 -2.83
N HIS A 49 1.78 -6.20 -1.88
CA HIS A 49 2.38 -7.51 -2.16
C HIS A 49 2.21 -8.51 -1.01
N GLY A 50 2.73 -9.73 -1.20
CA GLY A 50 2.43 -10.90 -0.39
C GLY A 50 3.29 -11.16 0.84
N HIS A 51 4.31 -10.34 1.15
CA HIS A 51 5.13 -10.58 2.34
C HIS A 51 4.34 -10.35 3.63
N SER A 52 4.70 -11.07 4.70
CA SER A 52 3.95 -11.07 5.95
C SER A 52 3.85 -9.70 6.62
N ASP A 53 4.85 -8.85 6.42
CA ASP A 53 4.91 -7.47 6.90
C ASP A 53 4.17 -6.46 6.00
N HIS A 54 3.43 -6.94 5.00
CA HIS A 54 2.50 -6.13 4.20
C HIS A 54 1.09 -6.73 4.20
N VAL A 55 0.94 -8.05 3.98
CA VAL A 55 -0.39 -8.68 4.07
C VAL A 55 -0.92 -8.66 5.50
N GLY A 56 -0.02 -8.80 6.49
CA GLY A 56 -0.33 -8.68 7.92
C GLY A 56 -1.66 -9.31 8.33
N ASP A 57 -2.52 -8.47 8.89
CA ASP A 57 -3.82 -8.84 9.44
C ASP A 57 -4.97 -8.72 8.43
N MET A 58 -4.69 -8.54 7.12
CA MET A 58 -5.71 -8.25 6.10
C MET A 58 -6.87 -9.26 6.11
N VAL A 59 -6.59 -10.54 6.34
CA VAL A 59 -7.62 -11.61 6.32
C VAL A 59 -8.54 -11.49 7.54
N ALA A 60 -7.98 -11.24 8.72
CA ALA A 60 -8.75 -11.11 9.95
C ALA A 60 -9.62 -9.84 9.90
N ILE A 61 -9.03 -8.73 9.49
CA ILE A 61 -9.72 -7.44 9.34
C ILE A 61 -10.84 -7.56 8.30
N ALA A 62 -10.55 -8.05 7.10
CA ALA A 62 -11.55 -8.19 6.03
C ALA A 62 -12.74 -9.06 6.44
N LYS A 63 -12.53 -10.11 7.26
CA LYS A 63 -13.63 -10.94 7.76
C LYS A 63 -14.47 -10.24 8.82
N ARG A 64 -13.85 -9.44 9.70
CA ARG A 64 -14.56 -8.72 10.76
C ARG A 64 -15.39 -7.57 10.19
N THR A 65 -14.79 -6.77 9.31
CA THR A 65 -15.39 -5.51 8.83
C THR A 65 -16.13 -5.70 7.50
N GLU A 66 -15.95 -6.84 6.85
CA GLU A 66 -16.37 -7.10 5.48
C GLU A 66 -15.78 -6.11 4.45
N ALA A 67 -14.64 -5.49 4.76
CA ALA A 67 -13.91 -4.63 3.84
C ALA A 67 -13.39 -5.44 2.63
N PRO A 68 -13.61 -4.99 1.38
CA PRO A 68 -13.01 -5.63 0.22
C PRO A 68 -11.48 -5.47 0.22
N ILE A 69 -10.78 -6.57 -0.09
CA ILE A 69 -9.33 -6.53 -0.34
C ILE A 69 -9.07 -6.26 -1.82
N ILE A 70 -8.34 -5.19 -2.12
CA ILE A 70 -7.86 -4.80 -3.44
C ILE A 70 -6.35 -5.09 -3.48
N SER A 71 -5.93 -5.97 -4.38
CA SER A 71 -4.51 -6.33 -4.52
C SER A 71 -4.23 -6.95 -5.89
N VAL A 72 -3.00 -7.40 -6.10
CA VAL A 72 -2.66 -8.29 -7.20
C VAL A 72 -3.45 -9.60 -7.10
N VAL A 73 -3.77 -10.19 -8.25
CA VAL A 73 -4.71 -11.34 -8.36
C VAL A 73 -4.38 -12.46 -7.37
N GLU A 74 -3.12 -12.85 -7.24
CA GLU A 74 -2.68 -13.96 -6.40
C GLU A 74 -2.86 -13.68 -4.89
N VAL A 75 -2.63 -12.44 -4.43
CA VAL A 75 -2.93 -12.04 -3.04
C VAL A 75 -4.42 -12.16 -2.76
N CYS A 76 -5.27 -11.72 -3.69
CA CYS A 76 -6.72 -11.88 -3.58
C CYS A 76 -7.16 -13.35 -3.60
N GLN A 77 -6.53 -14.20 -4.43
CA GLN A 77 -6.80 -15.63 -4.45
C GLN A 77 -6.44 -16.29 -3.12
N TYR A 78 -5.29 -15.94 -2.54
CA TYR A 78 -4.92 -16.38 -1.21
C TYR A 78 -5.94 -15.94 -0.16
N ALA A 79 -6.34 -14.67 -0.13
CA ALA A 79 -7.36 -14.18 0.80
C ALA A 79 -8.71 -14.92 0.65
N THR A 80 -9.16 -15.16 -0.58
CA THR A 80 -10.35 -15.98 -0.87
C THR A 80 -10.19 -17.40 -0.36
N SER A 81 -9.02 -18.03 -0.53
CA SER A 81 -8.73 -19.37 0.02
C SER A 81 -8.80 -19.44 1.54
N LYS A 82 -8.55 -18.30 2.21
CA LYS A 82 -8.69 -18.14 3.66
C LYS A 82 -10.12 -17.78 4.09
N GLY A 83 -11.07 -17.68 3.16
CA GLY A 83 -12.49 -17.42 3.45
C GLY A 83 -12.89 -15.95 3.48
N VAL A 84 -12.10 -15.05 2.89
CA VAL A 84 -12.54 -13.67 2.61
C VAL A 84 -13.51 -13.71 1.43
N THR A 85 -14.67 -13.05 1.56
CA THR A 85 -15.75 -13.10 0.56
C THR A 85 -15.73 -11.94 -0.43
N LYS A 86 -15.09 -10.82 -0.08
CA LYS A 86 -14.98 -9.62 -0.92
C LYS A 86 -13.52 -9.36 -1.26
N THR A 87 -13.16 -9.66 -2.50
CA THR A 87 -11.83 -9.35 -3.05
C THR A 87 -11.97 -8.77 -4.45
N HIS A 88 -11.04 -7.91 -4.84
CA HIS A 88 -10.95 -7.35 -6.18
C HIS A 88 -9.50 -7.47 -6.68
N GLY A 89 -9.25 -8.53 -7.45
CA GLY A 89 -7.94 -8.77 -8.03
C GLY A 89 -7.64 -7.82 -9.20
N MET A 90 -6.50 -7.16 -9.15
CA MET A 90 -5.92 -6.32 -10.20
C MET A 90 -4.56 -6.87 -10.62
N ASN A 91 -3.90 -6.24 -11.58
CA ASN A 91 -2.52 -6.56 -11.94
C ASN A 91 -1.77 -5.29 -12.35
N ILE A 92 -0.44 -5.36 -12.37
CA ILE A 92 0.46 -4.24 -12.69
C ILE A 92 0.11 -3.69 -14.07
N GLY A 93 -0.02 -2.36 -14.16
CA GLY A 93 -0.46 -1.64 -15.35
C GLY A 93 -1.98 -1.51 -15.49
N GLY A 94 -2.77 -2.22 -14.68
CA GLY A 94 -4.22 -2.14 -14.63
C GLY A 94 -4.71 -1.02 -13.71
N SER A 95 -5.83 -0.39 -14.07
CA SER A 95 -6.53 0.59 -13.23
C SER A 95 -8.02 0.27 -13.13
N TYR A 96 -8.63 0.63 -12.02
CA TYR A 96 -10.06 0.47 -11.77
C TYR A 96 -10.61 1.65 -10.96
N THR A 97 -11.83 2.09 -11.27
CA THR A 97 -12.53 3.15 -10.53
C THR A 97 -13.50 2.54 -9.55
N PHE A 98 -13.19 2.69 -8.26
CA PHE A 98 -14.03 2.35 -7.12
C PHE A 98 -14.89 3.55 -6.71
N PRO A 99 -15.88 3.37 -5.81
CA PRO A 99 -16.67 4.48 -5.29
C PRO A 99 -15.86 5.60 -4.63
N PHE A 100 -14.71 5.26 -4.03
CA PHE A 100 -13.82 6.19 -3.33
C PHE A 100 -12.79 6.89 -4.24
N GLY A 101 -12.57 6.38 -5.47
CA GLY A 101 -11.50 6.88 -6.33
C GLY A 101 -10.99 5.84 -7.31
N LYS A 102 -9.95 6.22 -8.06
CA LYS A 102 -9.32 5.35 -9.05
C LYS A 102 -8.01 4.80 -8.49
N VAL A 103 -7.87 3.48 -8.55
CA VAL A 103 -6.67 2.76 -8.13
C VAL A 103 -5.94 2.23 -9.36
N ARG A 104 -4.61 2.30 -9.35
CA ARG A 104 -3.76 1.67 -10.36
C ARG A 104 -2.58 0.98 -9.69
N PHE A 105 -2.31 -0.24 -10.13
CA PHE A 105 -1.11 -0.98 -9.72
C PHE A 105 0.04 -0.62 -10.66
N VAL A 106 1.15 -0.16 -10.10
CA VAL A 106 2.38 0.19 -10.82
C VAL A 106 3.50 -0.76 -10.43
N GLN A 107 4.55 -0.80 -11.22
CA GLN A 107 5.67 -1.70 -10.99
C GLN A 107 6.37 -1.39 -9.66
N ALA A 108 6.81 -2.45 -8.98
CA ALA A 108 7.78 -2.40 -7.90
C ALA A 108 8.88 -3.45 -8.18
N GLN A 109 10.11 -3.16 -7.79
CA GLN A 109 11.25 -4.09 -7.89
C GLN A 109 11.50 -4.73 -6.52
N HIS A 110 10.83 -5.86 -6.29
CA HIS A 110 10.88 -6.60 -5.02
C HIS A 110 10.47 -8.07 -5.23
N SER A 111 10.18 -8.82 -4.17
CA SER A 111 9.52 -10.14 -4.24
C SER A 111 8.11 -10.12 -3.64
N SER A 112 7.33 -11.16 -3.92
CA SER A 112 5.99 -11.33 -3.34
C SER A 112 5.73 -12.81 -3.07
N GLY A 113 5.99 -13.23 -1.84
CA GLY A 113 5.73 -14.58 -1.37
C GLY A 113 5.32 -14.59 0.09
N LEU A 114 4.63 -15.63 0.51
CA LEU A 114 4.22 -15.80 1.90
C LEU A 114 4.66 -17.18 2.37
N GLU A 115 5.42 -17.24 3.47
CA GLU A 115 5.71 -18.52 4.11
C GLU A 115 4.54 -18.95 4.97
N GLU A 116 4.00 -20.14 4.69
CA GLU A 116 2.96 -20.77 5.50
C GLU A 116 3.26 -22.27 5.61
N ASP A 117 3.21 -22.81 6.84
CA ASP A 117 3.52 -24.21 7.14
C ASP A 117 4.86 -24.69 6.55
N GLY A 118 5.87 -23.81 6.57
CA GLY A 118 7.21 -24.08 6.04
C GLY A 118 7.29 -24.15 4.52
N LYS A 119 6.27 -23.65 3.80
CA LYS A 119 6.24 -23.56 2.34
C LYS A 119 6.12 -22.12 1.89
N MET A 120 6.94 -21.75 0.91
CA MET A 120 6.83 -20.47 0.23
C MET A 120 5.67 -20.53 -0.78
N ILE A 121 4.61 -19.78 -0.51
CA ILE A 121 3.46 -19.57 -1.38
C ILE A 121 3.76 -18.38 -2.30
N TYR A 122 3.60 -18.56 -3.61
CA TYR A 122 3.71 -17.47 -4.56
C TYR A 122 2.49 -16.54 -4.46
N MET A 123 2.74 -15.25 -4.31
CA MET A 123 1.71 -14.23 -4.07
C MET A 123 1.71 -13.17 -5.18
N GLY A 124 2.06 -13.56 -6.42
CA GLY A 124 2.08 -12.66 -7.56
C GLY A 124 3.38 -11.87 -7.68
N ASN A 125 3.36 -10.77 -8.41
CA ASN A 125 4.45 -9.79 -8.42
C ASN A 125 4.13 -8.67 -7.42
N PRO A 126 5.15 -8.07 -6.78
CA PRO A 126 4.94 -6.89 -5.96
C PRO A 126 4.57 -5.69 -6.81
N ALA A 127 3.86 -4.74 -6.20
CA ALA A 127 3.42 -3.55 -6.89
C ALA A 127 3.39 -2.34 -5.96
N GLY A 128 3.65 -1.17 -6.53
CA GLY A 128 3.21 0.09 -5.94
C GLY A 128 1.74 0.35 -6.29
N ILE A 129 1.11 1.24 -5.54
CA ILE A 129 -0.29 1.64 -5.73
C ILE A 129 -0.36 3.14 -5.94
N ILE A 130 -0.99 3.56 -7.05
CA ILE A 130 -1.43 4.93 -7.27
C ILE A 130 -2.92 5.00 -6.92
N LEU A 131 -3.26 5.94 -6.04
CA LEU A 131 -4.63 6.32 -5.70
C LEU A 131 -4.90 7.74 -6.20
N GLU A 132 -5.88 7.88 -7.09
CA GLU A 132 -6.44 9.17 -7.51
C GLU A 132 -7.81 9.35 -6.84
N ALA A 133 -7.90 10.20 -5.83
CA ALA A 133 -9.13 10.47 -5.07
C ALA A 133 -9.18 11.94 -4.64
N GLU A 134 -10.37 12.55 -4.63
CA GLU A 134 -10.58 13.95 -4.21
C GLU A 134 -9.68 14.97 -4.93
N GLY A 135 -9.32 14.69 -6.19
CA GLY A 135 -8.41 15.53 -6.96
C GLY A 135 -6.95 15.47 -6.52
N LYS A 136 -6.58 14.51 -5.67
CA LYS A 136 -5.21 14.21 -5.22
C LYS A 136 -4.72 12.88 -5.78
N THR A 137 -3.41 12.79 -5.97
CA THR A 137 -2.71 11.57 -6.38
C THR A 137 -1.73 11.15 -5.30
N ILE A 138 -1.98 9.98 -4.71
CA ILE A 138 -1.15 9.37 -3.68
C ILE A 138 -0.44 8.16 -4.27
N TYR A 139 0.88 8.09 -4.09
CA TYR A 139 1.70 6.96 -4.47
C TYR A 139 2.18 6.22 -3.22
N HIS A 140 1.73 4.98 -3.05
CA HIS A 140 2.28 4.06 -2.06
C HIS A 140 3.23 3.10 -2.77
N ALA A 141 4.54 3.24 -2.58
CA ALA A 141 5.52 2.43 -3.31
C ALA A 141 5.50 0.94 -2.91
N GLY A 142 5.02 0.64 -1.70
CA GLY A 142 5.27 -0.65 -1.07
C GLY A 142 6.77 -0.85 -0.85
N ASP A 143 7.18 -2.10 -0.78
CA ASP A 143 8.61 -2.42 -0.82
C ASP A 143 9.11 -2.45 -2.25
N THR A 144 10.14 -1.65 -2.51
CA THR A 144 10.80 -1.59 -3.82
C THR A 144 12.23 -1.08 -3.67
N ALA A 145 13.12 -1.54 -4.56
CA ALA A 145 14.37 -0.86 -4.86
C ALA A 145 14.12 0.40 -5.71
N LEU A 146 15.15 1.23 -5.89
CA LEU A 146 15.17 2.27 -6.92
C LEU A 146 15.41 1.64 -8.30
N PHE A 147 14.61 1.99 -9.28
CA PHE A 147 14.76 1.51 -10.66
C PHE A 147 14.34 2.58 -11.68
N GLY A 148 14.90 2.49 -12.89
CA GLY A 148 14.74 3.53 -13.92
C GLY A 148 13.28 3.84 -14.27
N ASP A 149 12.42 2.82 -14.32
CA ASP A 149 11.01 2.98 -14.71
C ASP A 149 10.17 3.70 -13.64
N MET A 150 10.72 4.01 -12.46
CA MET A 150 10.07 4.95 -11.52
C MET A 150 9.92 6.34 -12.14
N ALA A 151 10.79 6.75 -13.08
CA ALA A 151 10.62 7.99 -13.84
C ALA A 151 9.32 7.97 -14.65
N LEU A 152 8.91 6.83 -15.22
CA LEU A 152 7.65 6.71 -15.95
C LEU A 152 6.43 6.92 -15.05
N ILE A 153 6.54 6.63 -13.75
CA ILE A 153 5.50 6.93 -12.78
C ILE A 153 5.39 8.45 -12.60
N GLY A 154 6.51 9.15 -12.41
CA GLY A 154 6.55 10.61 -12.31
C GLY A 154 6.11 11.34 -13.58
N GLU A 155 6.34 10.76 -14.76
CA GLU A 155 5.87 11.29 -16.05
C GLU A 155 4.35 11.10 -16.25
N GLN A 156 3.79 9.99 -15.75
CA GLN A 156 2.37 9.64 -15.94
C GLN A 156 1.45 10.29 -14.89
N PHE A 157 1.96 10.56 -13.70
CA PHE A 157 1.15 10.98 -12.55
C PHE A 157 1.70 12.26 -11.93
N ALA A 158 0.83 13.26 -11.77
CA ALA A 158 1.12 14.42 -10.93
C ALA A 158 0.93 14.01 -9.46
N ILE A 159 1.97 13.42 -8.85
CA ILE A 159 1.93 12.89 -7.49
C ILE A 159 1.93 14.05 -6.47
N ASP A 160 0.90 14.10 -5.63
CA ASP A 160 0.81 15.05 -4.51
C ASP A 160 1.50 14.51 -3.25
N VAL A 161 1.39 13.20 -3.00
CA VAL A 161 1.97 12.54 -1.83
C VAL A 161 2.59 11.21 -2.26
N ALA A 162 3.86 11.00 -1.90
CA ALA A 162 4.57 9.74 -2.13
C ALA A 162 5.01 9.12 -0.79
N PHE A 163 4.67 7.86 -0.58
CA PHE A 163 5.11 7.04 0.54
C PHE A 163 6.16 6.05 0.06
N LEU A 164 7.42 6.28 0.45
CA LEU A 164 8.60 5.60 -0.08
C LEU A 164 9.35 4.89 1.04
N PRO A 165 9.79 3.64 0.85
CA PRO A 165 10.59 2.94 1.84
C PRO A 165 12.00 3.52 1.93
N ILE A 166 12.57 3.52 3.14
CA ILE A 166 13.92 4.04 3.43
C ILE A 166 14.77 3.04 4.23
N GLY A 167 14.34 1.78 4.29
CA GLY A 167 14.85 0.77 5.22
C GLY A 167 16.21 0.18 4.83
N ASP A 168 16.67 0.39 3.59
CA ASP A 168 17.81 -0.34 3.01
C ASP A 168 17.55 -1.87 3.07
N ASN A 169 18.58 -2.71 2.89
CA ASN A 169 18.60 -4.18 2.95
C ASN A 169 17.56 -4.93 2.09
N PHE A 170 16.28 -4.69 2.30
CA PHE A 170 15.13 -5.19 1.53
C PHE A 170 14.57 -4.15 0.56
N THR A 171 14.75 -2.86 0.82
CA THR A 171 14.16 -1.75 0.07
C THR A 171 15.18 -0.67 -0.30
N MET A 172 14.73 0.41 -0.92
CA MET A 172 15.49 1.66 -1.06
C MET A 172 16.16 2.07 0.26
N GLY A 173 17.44 2.43 0.18
CA GLY A 173 18.16 3.02 1.31
C GLY A 173 17.89 4.52 1.42
N PRO A 174 18.23 5.20 2.52
CA PRO A 174 17.88 6.62 2.74
C PRO A 174 18.34 7.61 1.66
N LYS A 175 19.31 7.25 0.81
CA LYS A 175 19.77 8.08 -0.32
C LYS A 175 18.93 7.93 -1.58
N ASP A 176 18.27 6.79 -1.76
CA ASP A 176 17.53 6.46 -2.97
C ASP A 176 16.19 7.23 -3.10
N PRO A 177 15.41 7.48 -2.03
CA PRO A 177 14.22 8.32 -2.11
C PRO A 177 14.52 9.72 -2.60
N ALA A 178 15.68 10.29 -2.24
CA ALA A 178 16.09 11.60 -2.76
C ALA A 178 16.29 11.55 -4.29
N ALA A 179 16.92 10.50 -4.80
CA ALA A 179 17.07 10.29 -6.24
C ALA A 179 15.72 10.09 -6.95
N PHE A 180 14.74 9.45 -6.30
CA PHE A 180 13.38 9.38 -6.84
C PHE A 180 12.67 10.73 -6.82
N ILE A 181 12.80 11.51 -5.73
CA ILE A 181 12.22 12.85 -5.62
C ILE A 181 12.76 13.76 -6.74
N ASP A 182 14.04 13.65 -7.10
CA ASP A 182 14.64 14.39 -8.23
C ASP A 182 14.01 14.03 -9.60
N LEU A 183 13.30 12.90 -9.70
CA LEU A 183 12.54 12.50 -10.91
C LEU A 183 11.11 13.07 -10.91
N LEU A 184 10.64 13.62 -9.79
CA LEU A 184 9.32 14.24 -9.67
C LEU A 184 9.38 15.74 -9.99
N PRO A 185 8.26 16.39 -10.37
CA PRO A 185 8.17 17.84 -10.47
C PRO A 185 8.57 18.54 -9.15
N GLU A 186 9.19 19.73 -9.21
CA GLU A 186 9.77 20.41 -8.03
C GLU A 186 8.78 20.60 -6.86
N GLY A 187 9.13 20.08 -5.67
CA GLY A 187 8.41 20.27 -4.42
C GLY A 187 8.79 19.20 -3.38
N VAL A 188 9.64 19.54 -2.41
CA VAL A 188 10.16 18.59 -1.40
C VAL A 188 9.03 18.13 -0.46
N GLY A 189 8.85 16.81 -0.33
CA GLY A 189 7.79 16.17 0.45
C GLY A 189 7.99 16.17 1.98
N THR A 190 6.88 16.08 2.70
CA THR A 190 6.83 15.99 4.17
C THR A 190 7.22 14.60 4.65
N VAL A 191 8.09 14.50 5.67
CA VAL A 191 8.37 13.24 6.38
C VAL A 191 7.40 13.13 7.55
N LEU A 192 6.69 12.00 7.67
CA LEU A 192 5.76 11.73 8.76
C LEU A 192 6.36 10.73 9.75
N ALA A 193 6.26 11.03 11.04
CA ALA A 193 6.43 10.07 12.11
C ALA A 193 5.16 9.24 12.31
N VAL A 194 5.27 8.11 13.03
CA VAL A 194 4.11 7.28 13.36
C VAL A 194 3.07 8.11 14.12
N GLY A 195 1.81 7.99 13.70
CA GLY A 195 0.66 8.73 14.22
C GLY A 195 0.52 10.14 13.66
N GLU A 196 1.50 10.63 12.89
CA GLU A 196 1.38 11.93 12.22
C GLU A 196 0.50 11.82 10.98
N SER A 197 -0.25 12.90 10.75
CA SER A 197 -1.18 13.00 9.64
C SER A 197 -1.00 14.30 8.88
N ILE A 198 -1.32 14.26 7.59
CA ILE A 198 -1.45 15.44 6.73
C ILE A 198 -2.88 15.57 6.22
N ASP A 199 -3.39 16.79 6.24
CA ASP A 199 -4.65 17.15 5.59
C ASP A 199 -4.32 17.67 4.18
N CYS A 200 -4.93 17.06 3.17
CA CYS A 200 -4.68 17.33 1.75
C CYS A 200 -5.91 17.91 1.04
#